data_AF-A0A285T2G4-F1
#
_entry.id   AF-A0A285T2G4-F1
#
_cell.length_a   1.000
_cell.length_b   1.000
_cell.length_c   1.000
_cell.angle_alpha   90.00
_cell.angle_beta   90.00
_cell.angle_gamma   90.00
#
_symmetry.space_group_name_H-M   'P 1'
#
loop_
_entity.id
_entity.type
_entity.pdbx_description
1 polymer ?
#
loop_
_entity_poly.entity_id
_entity_poly.type
_entity_poly.pdbx_seq_one_letter_code
_entity_poly.pdbx_strand_id
1 'polypeptide(L)'
;MAGRRNKIIVEVVERLGNEVNPVDNVKWINGSYKEDNRIFDSEFEVKKWADALYPDFVAYLGNKNNVGYATPDEKVIKYLASLLPQWAVYNNLQIGVCTGKTKINGQIIYKIWTVKL
;
A
#
# COMPACT_ATOMS: atom_id res chain seq x y z
N MET A 1 -19.67 -21.81 25.29
CA MET A 1 -18.20 -21.86 25.03
C MET A 1 -17.81 -20.55 24.36
N ALA A 2 -16.97 -19.76 25.03
CA ALA A 2 -16.63 -18.41 24.61
C ALA A 2 -15.80 -18.41 23.32
N GLY A 3 -16.23 -17.61 22.34
CA GLY A 3 -15.57 -17.48 21.05
C GLY A 3 -14.17 -16.87 21.18
N ARG A 4 -13.18 -17.54 20.57
CA ARG A 4 -11.86 -16.94 20.30
C ARG A 4 -12.05 -15.81 19.30
N ARG A 5 -12.09 -14.56 19.79
CA ARG A 5 -11.85 -13.39 18.94
C ARG A 5 -10.35 -13.38 18.63
N ASN A 6 -9.97 -13.86 17.43
CA ASN A 6 -8.64 -13.61 16.90
C ASN A 6 -8.49 -12.10 16.74
N LYS A 7 -7.76 -11.48 17.65
CA LYS A 7 -7.41 -10.06 17.61
C LYS A 7 -6.30 -9.90 16.57
N ILE A 8 -6.65 -9.55 15.33
CA ILE A 8 -5.69 -9.23 14.29
C ILE A 8 -5.06 -7.88 14.67
N ILE A 9 -3.74 -7.88 14.84
CA ILE A 9 -2.96 -6.68 15.18
C ILE A 9 -2.60 -6.00 13.85
N VAL A 10 -3.19 -4.83 13.60
CA VAL A 10 -2.75 -3.92 12.54
C VAL A 10 -1.80 -2.92 13.21
N GLU A 11 -0.49 -3.10 13.02
CA GLU A 11 0.50 -2.15 13.49
C GLU A 11 0.85 -1.15 12.37
N VAL A 12 0.54 0.12 12.60
CA VAL A 12 1.07 1.23 11.82
C VAL A 12 2.50 1.46 12.33
N VAL A 13 3.50 1.01 11.56
CA VAL A 13 4.90 1.16 11.95
C VAL A 13 5.45 2.47 11.37
N GLU A 14 5.55 3.51 12.20
CA GLU A 14 6.39 4.68 11.90
C GLU A 14 7.85 4.35 12.27
N ARG A 15 8.72 4.12 11.28
CA ARG A 15 10.14 3.82 11.54
C ARG A 15 11.00 5.09 11.49
N LEU A 16 11.61 5.42 12.64
CA LEU A 16 12.77 6.30 12.75
C LEU A 16 14.04 5.50 12.46
N GLY A 17 14.79 5.89 11.42
CA GLY A 17 16.23 5.69 11.23
C GLY A 17 16.87 4.31 11.45
N ASN A 18 17.36 3.73 10.35
CA ASN A 18 18.46 2.75 10.27
C ASN A 18 18.31 1.38 10.95
N GLU A 19 17.57 0.47 10.30
CA GLU A 19 17.80 -0.98 10.35
C GLU A 19 17.20 -1.57 9.06
N VAL A 20 18.03 -2.21 8.24
CA VAL A 20 17.73 -2.89 6.95
C VAL A 20 16.50 -2.33 6.24
N ASN A 21 16.67 -1.40 5.29
CA ASN A 21 15.57 -0.74 4.59
C ASN A 21 14.54 -1.78 4.10
N PRO A 22 13.32 -1.86 4.68
CA PRO A 22 12.30 -2.79 4.22
C PRO A 22 11.85 -2.51 2.77
N VAL A 23 12.35 -1.42 2.19
CA VAL A 23 12.17 -0.92 0.83
C VAL A 23 12.93 -1.76 -0.22
N ASP A 24 14.04 -2.40 0.12
CA ASP A 24 14.91 -3.08 -0.87
C ASP A 24 14.29 -4.36 -1.44
N ASN A 25 13.26 -4.91 -0.80
CA ASN A 25 12.51 -6.07 -1.28
C ASN A 25 11.03 -5.76 -1.55
N VAL A 26 10.71 -4.53 -1.94
CA VAL A 26 9.35 -4.12 -2.33
C VAL A 26 9.21 -4.16 -3.85
N LYS A 27 8.26 -4.95 -4.33
CA LYS A 27 7.82 -4.87 -5.72
C LYS A 27 6.93 -3.64 -5.91
N TRP A 28 7.46 -2.61 -6.55
CA TRP A 28 6.68 -1.45 -6.97
C TRP A 28 5.90 -1.78 -8.24
N ILE A 29 4.58 -1.64 -8.22
CA ILE A 29 3.69 -1.98 -9.36
C ILE A 29 3.48 -0.81 -10.34
N ASN A 30 4.13 0.32 -10.08
CA ASN A 30 4.09 1.49 -10.97
C ASN A 30 4.72 1.23 -12.34
N GLY A 31 4.27 1.99 -13.34
CA GLY A 31 4.82 2.04 -14.69
C GLY A 31 3.93 1.40 -15.74
N SER A 32 2.86 0.72 -15.33
CA SER A 32 1.92 0.06 -16.24
C SER A 32 0.78 0.98 -16.68
N TYR A 33 0.50 2.04 -15.92
CA TYR A 33 -0.67 2.88 -16.12
C TYR A 33 -0.30 4.37 -16.17
N LYS A 34 -0.97 5.12 -17.05
CA LYS A 34 -0.81 6.58 -17.09
C LYS A 34 -1.26 7.23 -15.78
N GLU A 35 -2.22 6.60 -15.11
CA GLU A 35 -2.78 6.99 -13.82
C GLU A 35 -1.75 6.98 -12.69
N ASP A 36 -0.64 6.25 -12.83
CA ASP A 36 0.44 6.19 -11.83
C ASP A 36 1.05 7.57 -11.51
N ASN A 37 1.06 8.45 -12.51
CA ASN A 37 1.60 9.81 -12.39
C ASN A 37 0.49 10.89 -12.41
N ARG A 38 -0.79 10.49 -12.39
CA ARG A 38 -1.91 11.42 -12.43
C ARG A 38 -2.20 11.98 -11.04
N ILE A 39 -2.48 13.27 -10.98
CA ILE A 39 -3.17 13.90 -9.86
C ILE A 39 -4.65 13.96 -10.26
N PHE A 40 -5.52 13.32 -9.49
CA PHE A 40 -6.94 13.25 -9.81
C PHE A 40 -7.67 14.48 -9.29
N ASP A 41 -8.68 14.93 -10.01
CA ASP A 41 -9.45 16.12 -9.62
C ASP A 41 -10.52 15.78 -8.57
N SER A 42 -11.02 14.53 -8.56
CA SER A 42 -12.13 14.12 -7.71
C SER A 42 -11.82 12.92 -6.81
N GLU A 43 -12.40 12.91 -5.61
CA GLU A 43 -12.33 11.76 -4.68
C GLU A 43 -12.91 10.47 -5.29
N PHE A 44 -13.94 10.62 -6.14
CA PHE A 44 -14.57 9.48 -6.81
C PHE A 44 -13.63 8.78 -7.80
N GLU A 45 -12.88 9.54 -8.60
CA GLU A 45 -11.88 8.97 -9.49
C GLU A 45 -10.72 8.33 -8.72
N VAL A 46 -10.25 8.97 -7.65
CA VAL A 46 -9.21 8.40 -6.77
C VAL A 46 -9.67 7.06 -6.21
N LYS A 47 -10.90 7.00 -5.66
CA LYS A 47 -11.45 5.77 -5.09
C LYS A 47 -11.52 4.66 -6.14
N LYS A 48 -12.04 4.96 -7.34
CA LYS A 48 -12.12 4.00 -8.44
C LYS A 48 -10.74 3.50 -8.86
N TRP A 49 -9.77 4.41 -8.94
CA TRP A 49 -8.41 4.06 -9.30
C TRP A 49 -7.76 3.16 -8.25
N ALA A 50 -7.82 3.57 -6.97
CA ALA A 50 -7.26 2.79 -5.88
C ALA A 50 -7.88 1.39 -5.78
N ASP A 51 -9.20 1.25 -5.99
CA ASP A 51 -9.88 -0.04 -6.02
C ASP A 51 -9.46 -0.91 -7.22
N ALA A 52 -9.28 -0.29 -8.39
CA ALA A 52 -8.85 -0.97 -9.61
C ALA A 52 -7.43 -1.57 -9.53
N LEU A 53 -6.61 -1.14 -8.56
CA LEU A 53 -5.28 -1.70 -8.30
C LEU A 53 -5.31 -3.04 -7.54
N TYR A 54 -6.47 -3.48 -7.04
CA TYR A 54 -6.62 -4.75 -6.32
C TYR A 54 -5.94 -5.96 -6.99
N PRO A 55 -6.21 -6.29 -8.27
CA PRO A 55 -5.61 -7.46 -8.92
C PRO A 55 -4.09 -7.40 -8.95
N ASP A 56 -3.51 -6.22 -9.17
CA ASP A 56 -2.06 -6.05 -9.21
C ASP A 56 -1.43 -6.27 -7.83
N PHE A 57 -2.04 -5.72 -6.78
CA PHE A 57 -1.57 -5.94 -5.41
C PHE A 57 -1.65 -7.42 -5.01
N VAL A 58 -2.80 -8.07 -5.24
CA VAL A 58 -3.02 -9.46 -4.80
C VAL A 58 -2.12 -10.44 -5.55
N ALA A 59 -1.82 -10.20 -6.81
CA ALA A 59 -0.88 -11.02 -7.59
C ALA A 59 0.51 -11.13 -6.95
N TYR A 60 0.97 -10.08 -6.25
CA TYR A 60 2.25 -10.10 -5.54
C TYR A 60 2.13 -10.52 -4.08
N LEU A 61 1.03 -10.20 -3.41
CA LEU A 61 0.78 -10.58 -2.01
C LEU A 61 0.78 -12.10 -1.81
N GLY A 62 0.23 -12.87 -2.76
CA GLY A 62 0.23 -14.35 -2.70
C GLY A 62 1.61 -15.00 -2.82
N ASN A 63 2.58 -14.30 -3.40
CA ASN A 63 3.92 -14.83 -3.71
C ASN A 63 4.98 -14.55 -2.63
N LYS A 64 4.56 -14.14 -1.43
CA LYS A 64 5.43 -13.80 -0.27
C LYS A 64 6.34 -12.58 -0.49
N ASN A 65 6.04 -11.72 -1.46
CA ASN A 65 6.81 -10.49 -1.70
C ASN A 65 6.09 -9.28 -1.09
N ASN A 66 6.86 -8.33 -0.56
CA ASN A 66 6.32 -7.01 -0.22
C ASN A 66 5.95 -6.31 -1.53
N VAL A 67 4.83 -5.60 -1.54
CA VAL A 67 4.33 -4.89 -2.74
C VAL A 67 4.02 -3.45 -2.39
N GLY A 68 4.32 -2.54 -3.30
CA GLY A 68 4.17 -1.11 -3.07
C GLY A 68 3.70 -0.33 -4.28
N TYR A 69 3.23 0.86 -4.00
CA TYR A 69 2.74 1.82 -4.99
C TYR A 69 3.19 3.22 -4.61
N ALA A 70 3.59 3.99 -5.62
CA ALA A 70 4.06 5.36 -5.49
C ALA A 70 3.28 6.28 -6.45
N THR A 71 2.93 7.48 -6.01
CA THR A 71 2.17 8.42 -6.85
C THR A 71 2.35 9.85 -6.34
N PRO A 72 2.26 10.86 -7.22
CA PRO A 72 2.20 12.25 -6.78
C PRO A 72 0.89 12.61 -6.05
N ASP A 73 -0.16 11.78 -6.13
CA ASP A 73 -1.45 12.04 -5.50
C ASP A 73 -1.57 11.36 -4.12
N GLU A 74 -1.47 12.16 -3.05
CA GLU A 74 -1.62 11.67 -1.67
C GLU A 74 -2.96 10.97 -1.42
N LYS A 75 -4.03 11.38 -2.12
CA LYS A 75 -5.36 10.82 -1.89
C LYS A 75 -5.41 9.34 -2.25
N VAL A 76 -4.69 8.92 -3.29
CA VAL A 76 -4.58 7.51 -3.67
C VAL A 76 -3.94 6.70 -2.54
N ILE A 77 -2.89 7.23 -1.91
CA ILE A 77 -2.23 6.57 -0.76
C ILE A 77 -3.18 6.44 0.44
N LYS A 78 -4.00 7.46 0.72
CA LYS A 78 -5.02 7.42 1.79
C LYS A 78 -6.07 6.34 1.55
N TYR A 79 -6.55 6.22 0.31
CA TYR A 79 -7.48 5.14 -0.05
C TYR A 79 -6.81 3.77 0.05
N LEU A 80 -5.60 3.60 -0.48
CA LEU A 80 -4.87 2.33 -0.40
C LEU A 80 -4.55 1.93 1.04
N ALA A 81 -4.23 2.87 1.93
CA ALA A 81 -4.03 2.58 3.36
C ALA A 81 -5.29 2.00 4.02
N SER A 82 -6.48 2.37 3.53
CA SER A 82 -7.75 1.82 3.99
C SER A 82 -8.10 0.49 3.32
N LEU A 83 -7.73 0.31 2.05
CA LEU A 83 -8.07 -0.87 1.24
C LEU A 83 -7.15 -2.06 1.50
N LEU A 84 -5.83 -1.85 1.63
CA LEU A 84 -4.85 -2.93 1.79
C LEU A 84 -5.15 -3.86 2.98
N PRO A 85 -5.50 -3.37 4.18
CA PRO A 85 -5.90 -4.24 5.28
C PRO A 85 -7.16 -5.05 4.97
N GLN A 86 -8.14 -4.47 4.26
CA GLN A 86 -9.38 -5.16 3.89
C GLN A 86 -9.10 -6.27 2.88
N TRP A 87 -8.26 -6.00 1.89
CA TRP A 87 -7.83 -6.99 0.91
C TRP A 87 -7.03 -8.12 1.56
N ALA A 88 -6.18 -7.81 2.53
CA ALA A 88 -5.44 -8.84 3.28
C ALA A 88 -6.40 -9.75 4.06
N VAL A 89 -7.38 -9.18 4.76
CA VAL A 89 -8.43 -9.96 5.45
C VAL A 89 -9.20 -10.84 4.47
N TYR A 90 -9.62 -10.27 3.34
CA TYR A 90 -10.36 -11.00 2.30
C TYR A 90 -9.57 -12.19 1.74
N ASN A 91 -8.24 -12.06 1.62
CA ASN A 91 -7.35 -13.10 1.10
C ASN A 91 -6.70 -13.97 2.19
N ASN A 92 -7.11 -13.85 3.46
CA ASN A 92 -6.52 -14.56 4.61
C ASN A 92 -4.99 -14.35 4.78
N LEU A 93 -4.53 -13.12 4.55
CA LEU A 93 -3.14 -12.72 4.66
C LEU A 93 -2.91 -11.86 5.91
N GLN A 94 -1.71 -11.95 6.49
CA GLN A 94 -1.22 -11.03 7.52
C GLN A 94 -0.16 -10.12 6.92
N ILE A 95 -0.43 -8.81 6.98
CA ILE A 95 0.46 -7.76 6.48
C ILE A 95 0.48 -6.59 7.46
N GLY A 96 1.60 -5.89 7.51
CA GLY A 96 1.70 -4.50 7.94
C GLY A 96 1.61 -3.57 6.73
N VAL A 97 1.19 -2.34 6.97
CA VAL A 97 1.11 -1.30 5.93
C VAL A 97 2.00 -0.15 6.36
N CYS A 98 2.93 0.23 5.49
CA CYS A 98 3.85 1.33 5.68
C CYS A 98 3.58 2.42 4.65
N THR A 99 3.75 3.68 5.05
CA THR A 99 3.66 4.84 4.17
C THR A 99 4.93 5.66 4.23
N GLY A 100 5.18 6.45 3.20
CA GLY A 100 6.31 7.34 3.13
C GLY A 100 6.15 8.38 2.03
N LYS A 101 7.09 9.31 1.97
CA LYS A 101 7.17 10.29 0.89
C LYS A 101 8.62 10.61 0.56
N THR A 102 8.87 10.93 -0.69
CA THR A 102 10.18 11.40 -1.16
C THR A 102 9.98 12.60 -2.07
N LYS A 103 11.02 13.42 -2.23
CA LYS A 103 11.02 14.55 -3.16
C LYS A 103 11.94 14.20 -4.34
N ILE A 104 11.38 14.13 -5.55
CA ILE A 104 12.12 13.84 -6.79
C ILE A 104 11.91 15.04 -7.71
N ASN A 105 12.99 15.69 -8.14
CA ASN A 105 12.96 16.83 -9.07
C ASN A 105 11.96 17.94 -8.66
N GLY A 106 11.86 18.23 -7.36
CA GLY A 106 10.93 19.24 -6.83
C GLY A 106 9.52 18.73 -6.53
N GLN A 107 9.10 17.59 -7.09
CA GLN A 107 7.79 16.98 -6.88
C GLN A 107 7.79 16.02 -5.69
N ILE A 108 6.74 16.06 -4.87
CA ILE A 108 6.53 15.09 -3.79
C ILE A 108 5.90 13.83 -4.38
N ILE A 109 6.51 12.69 -4.13
CA ILE A 109 5.99 11.37 -4.46
C ILE A 109 5.66 10.66 -3.16
N TYR A 110 4.39 10.35 -2.97
CA TYR A 110 3.88 9.58 -1.84
C TYR A 110 4.01 8.09 -2.15
N LYS A 111 4.26 7.29 -1.13
CA LYS A 111 4.52 5.85 -1.23
C LYS A 111 3.71 5.09 -0.19
N ILE A 112 3.27 3.90 -0.56
CA ILE A 112 2.69 2.90 0.33
C ILE A 112 3.26 1.54 -0.04
N TRP A 113 3.54 0.71 0.95
CA TRP A 113 3.95 -0.66 0.72
C TRP A 113 3.51 -1.56 1.86
N THR A 114 3.31 -2.83 1.53
CA THR A 114 3.03 -3.87 2.50
C THR A 114 4.34 -4.44 3.04
N VAL A 115 4.32 -4.83 4.30
CA VAL A 115 5.36 -5.68 4.89
C VAL A 115 4.68 -6.95 5.36
N LYS A 116 5.23 -8.11 5.00
CA LYS A 116 4.70 -9.36 5.56
C LYS A 116 5.00 -9.43 7.06
N LEU A 117 4.02 -9.90 7.84
CA LEU A 117 4.16 -10.22 9.27
C LEU A 117 4.29 -11.73 9.48
#